data_AF-R7L8E0-F1
#
_entry.id   AF-R7L8E0-F1
#
_cell.length_a   1.000
_cell.length_b   1.000
_cell.length_c   1.000
_cell.angle_alpha   90.00
_cell.angle_beta   90.00
_cell.angle_gamma   90.00
#
_symmetry.space_group_name_H-M   'P 1'
#
loop_
_entity.id
_entity.type
_entity.pdbx_description
1 polymer ?
#
loop_
_entity_poly.entity_id
_entity_poly.type
_entity_poly.pdbx_seq_one_letter_code
_entity_poly.pdbx_strand_id
1 'polypeptide(L)'
;MLNCNNVYKIHQTAPNFKILDCTIRDGGLVNDSNFDDETVRSVYEACAQSNIDIMEIGFRDSDKFFPRGKYGKWRFCDDGDVEKILDGEKKVAISELADAGKCDWRDFPTGGTFPKKKQAPLI
;
A
#
# COMPACT_ATOMS: atom_id res chain seq x y z
N MET A 1 -20.27 20.39 -4.16
CA MET A 1 -19.41 19.79 -3.13
C MET A 1 -20.19 18.72 -2.40
N LEU A 2 -19.81 17.45 -2.53
CA LEU A 2 -20.37 16.39 -1.68
C LEU A 2 -19.95 16.69 -0.24
N ASN A 3 -20.92 16.80 0.66
CA ASN A 3 -20.67 16.97 2.09
C ASN A 3 -19.99 15.70 2.62
N CYS A 4 -18.79 15.83 3.20
CA CYS A 4 -18.05 14.70 3.77
C CYS A 4 -18.89 13.87 4.75
N ASN A 5 -19.86 14.48 5.44
CA ASN A 5 -20.77 13.79 6.36
C ASN A 5 -21.66 12.73 5.69
N ASN A 6 -21.95 12.86 4.38
CA ASN A 6 -22.73 11.85 3.66
C ASN A 6 -21.89 10.64 3.24
N VAL A 7 -20.59 10.82 3.01
CA VAL A 7 -19.67 9.71 2.71
C VAL A 7 -19.52 8.80 3.93
N TYR A 8 -19.38 9.39 5.12
CA TYR A 8 -19.33 8.64 6.39
C TYR A 8 -20.64 7.94 6.76
N LYS A 9 -21.80 8.35 6.22
CA LYS A 9 -23.06 7.64 6.45
C LYS A 9 -23.19 6.36 5.63
N ILE A 10 -22.63 6.31 4.42
CA ILE A 10 -22.58 5.08 3.61
C ILE A 10 -21.76 4.00 4.34
N HIS A 11 -20.77 4.42 5.13
CA HIS A 11 -19.97 3.55 6.00
C HIS A 11 -20.76 2.79 7.07
N GLN A 12 -21.90 3.31 7.55
CA GLN A 12 -22.63 2.72 8.66
C GLN A 12 -23.69 1.70 8.24
N THR A 13 -24.04 1.62 6.96
CA THR A 13 -25.19 0.81 6.48
C THR A 13 -24.81 -0.39 5.62
N ALA A 14 -23.54 -0.55 5.26
CA ALA A 14 -23.04 -1.65 4.44
C ALA A 14 -22.14 -2.59 5.27
N PRO A 15 -22.13 -3.91 5.01
CA PRO A 15 -21.31 -4.87 5.75
C PRO A 15 -19.83 -4.46 5.75
N ASN A 16 -19.12 -4.72 6.86
CA ASN A 16 -17.70 -4.44 7.13
C ASN A 16 -16.81 -4.40 5.87
N PHE A 17 -16.73 -3.24 5.22
CA PHE A 17 -15.86 -3.05 4.08
C PHE A 17 -14.52 -2.50 4.52
N LYS A 18 -13.49 -2.86 3.77
CA LYS A 18 -12.14 -2.35 3.98
C LYS A 18 -11.80 -1.37 2.88
N ILE A 19 -11.12 -0.29 3.23
CA ILE A 19 -10.60 0.69 2.27
C ILE A 19 -9.12 0.41 2.03
N LEU A 20 -8.77 0.37 0.74
CA LEU A 20 -7.39 0.35 0.28
C LEU A 20 -7.10 1.67 -0.42
N ASP A 21 -6.13 2.43 0.10
CA ASP A 21 -5.54 3.55 -0.61
C ASP A 21 -4.47 3.03 -1.57
N CYS A 22 -4.52 3.44 -2.83
CA CYS A 22 -3.54 3.08 -3.85
C CYS A 22 -2.85 4.31 -4.46
N THR A 23 -2.82 5.42 -3.73
CA THR A 23 -2.33 6.71 -4.25
C THR A 23 -0.89 6.61 -4.75
N ILE A 24 0.01 5.99 -3.97
CA ILE A 24 1.42 5.84 -4.36
C ILE A 24 1.58 4.80 -5.48
N ARG A 25 0.90 3.65 -5.40
CA ARG A 25 0.98 2.62 -6.46
C ARG A 25 0.42 3.14 -7.79
N ASP A 26 -0.80 3.63 -7.82
CA ASP A 26 -1.47 4.08 -9.04
C ASP A 26 -0.83 5.37 -9.58
N GLY A 27 -0.49 6.32 -8.69
CA GLY A 27 0.31 7.49 -9.04
C GLY A 27 1.69 7.15 -9.60
N GLY A 28 2.24 5.99 -9.25
CA GLY A 28 3.50 5.49 -9.80
C GLY A 28 3.45 5.22 -11.30
N LEU A 29 2.26 5.01 -11.89
CA LEU A 29 2.10 4.85 -13.35
C LEU A 29 2.34 6.15 -14.11
N VAL A 30 2.08 7.32 -13.51
CA VAL A 30 2.23 8.62 -14.17
C VAL A 30 3.59 9.28 -13.90
N ASN A 31 4.25 8.90 -12.80
CA ASN A 31 5.52 9.49 -12.36
C ASN A 31 6.71 8.50 -12.39
N ASP A 32 6.57 7.37 -13.11
CA ASP A 32 7.57 6.29 -13.14
C ASP A 32 8.02 5.86 -11.71
N SER A 33 7.10 5.91 -10.74
CA SER A 33 7.35 5.63 -9.31
C SER A 33 8.39 6.54 -8.63
N ASN A 34 8.71 7.71 -9.17
CA ASN A 34 9.67 8.67 -8.61
C ASN A 34 9.08 9.58 -7.52
N PHE A 35 8.51 8.97 -6.47
CA PHE A 35 8.16 9.70 -5.23
C PHE A 35 9.36 9.73 -4.28
N ASP A 36 9.53 10.82 -3.55
CA ASP A 36 10.48 10.86 -2.44
C ASP A 36 9.89 10.22 -1.16
N ASP A 37 10.77 9.92 -0.21
CA ASP A 37 10.39 9.26 1.06
C ASP A 37 9.46 10.12 1.90
N GLU A 38 9.59 11.45 1.83
CA GLU A 38 8.76 12.38 2.57
C GLU A 38 7.31 12.34 2.06
N THR A 39 7.12 12.30 0.75
CA THR A 39 5.81 12.19 0.10
C THR A 39 5.15 10.87 0.47
N VAL A 40 5.87 9.75 0.35
CA VAL A 40 5.32 8.43 0.68
C VAL A 40 4.98 8.32 2.17
N ARG A 41 5.84 8.85 3.06
CA ARG A 41 5.57 8.92 4.51
C ARG A 41 4.35 9.79 4.82
N SER A 42 4.21 10.93 4.14
CA SER A 42 3.06 11.82 4.33
C SER A 42 1.75 11.14 3.94
N VAL A 43 1.72 10.37 2.85
CA VAL A 43 0.54 9.57 2.47
C VAL A 43 0.28 8.45 3.47
N TYR A 44 1.32 7.78 3.97
CA TYR A 44 1.18 6.75 5.01
C TYR A 44 0.54 7.30 6.29
N GLU A 45 1.03 8.44 6.80
CA GLU A 45 0.47 9.09 7.98
C GLU A 45 -0.95 9.61 7.73
N ALA A 46 -1.25 10.13 6.53
CA ALA A 46 -2.60 10.53 6.17
C ALA A 46 -3.57 9.34 6.16
N CYS A 47 -3.14 8.18 5.64
CA CYS A 47 -3.91 6.93 5.67
C CYS A 47 -4.18 6.49 7.12
N ALA A 48 -3.16 6.55 7.98
CA ALA A 48 -3.28 6.20 9.40
C ALA A 48 -4.28 7.10 10.12
N GLN A 49 -4.17 8.42 9.93
CA GLN A 49 -5.06 9.42 10.54
C GLN A 49 -6.50 9.32 10.03
N SER A 50 -6.69 8.82 8.80
CA SER A 50 -8.00 8.67 8.16
C SER A 50 -8.67 7.32 8.42
N ASN A 51 -8.05 6.43 9.21
CA ASN A 51 -8.51 5.06 9.45
C ASN A 51 -8.65 4.22 8.17
N ILE A 52 -7.73 4.38 7.21
CA ILE A 52 -7.64 3.50 6.04
C ILE A 52 -7.12 2.12 6.47
N ASP A 53 -7.72 1.04 5.97
CA ASP A 53 -7.32 -0.31 6.37
C ASP A 53 -5.98 -0.74 5.76
N ILE A 54 -5.76 -0.41 4.49
CA ILE A 54 -4.62 -0.86 3.70
C ILE A 54 -4.07 0.30 2.86
N MET A 55 -2.75 0.46 2.83
CA MET A 55 -2.06 1.32 1.87
C MET A 55 -1.26 0.45 0.92
N GLU A 56 -1.52 0.59 -0.37
CA GLU A 56 -0.75 -0.01 -1.45
C GLU A 56 0.42 0.91 -1.80
N ILE A 57 1.59 0.59 -1.25
CA ILE A 57 2.76 1.47 -1.22
C ILE A 57 3.50 1.53 -2.57
N GLY A 58 3.26 0.57 -3.46
CA GLY A 58 3.92 0.52 -4.76
C GLY A 58 3.83 -0.83 -5.44
N PHE A 59 4.82 -1.12 -6.28
CA PHE A 59 4.95 -2.38 -7.01
C PHE A 59 6.06 -3.26 -6.43
N ARG A 60 5.99 -4.56 -6.70
CA ARG A 60 7.06 -5.54 -6.47
C ARG A 60 7.53 -6.10 -7.82
N ASP A 61 7.97 -5.21 -8.70
CA ASP A 61 8.43 -5.57 -10.04
C ASP A 61 9.92 -5.95 -10.06
N SER A 62 10.34 -6.67 -11.09
CA SER A 62 11.73 -7.10 -11.27
C SER A 62 12.55 -6.09 -12.08
N ASP A 63 13.77 -5.86 -11.64
CA ASP A 63 14.80 -5.08 -12.35
C ASP A 63 15.06 -5.57 -13.79
N LYS A 64 14.71 -6.82 -14.10
CA LYS A 64 14.78 -7.40 -15.45
C LYS A 64 13.92 -6.64 -16.46
N PHE A 65 12.80 -6.09 -16.02
CA PHE A 65 11.84 -5.38 -16.86
C PHE A 65 11.84 -3.87 -16.61
N PHE A 66 12.25 -3.44 -15.41
CA PHE A 66 12.25 -2.05 -15.01
C PHE A 66 13.64 -1.62 -14.55
N PRO A 67 14.38 -0.83 -15.35
CA PRO A 67 15.69 -0.35 -14.95
C PRO A 67 15.58 0.66 -13.79
N ARG A 68 16.31 0.43 -12.69
CA ARG A 68 16.37 1.33 -11.52
C ARG A 68 16.88 2.75 -11.81
N GLY A 69 17.55 2.95 -12.95
CA GLY A 69 17.95 4.30 -13.41
C GLY A 69 16.81 5.12 -14.02
N LYS A 70 15.67 4.48 -14.32
CA LYS A 70 14.49 5.12 -14.91
C LYS A 70 13.31 5.16 -13.93
N TYR A 71 13.09 4.04 -13.23
CA TYR A 71 11.97 3.89 -12.31
C TYR A 71 12.42 4.12 -10.87
N GLY A 72 11.62 4.89 -10.13
CA GLY A 72 11.88 5.15 -8.72
C GLY A 72 11.68 3.91 -7.85
N LYS A 73 12.24 3.94 -6.63
CA LYS A 73 12.32 2.77 -5.75
C LYS A 73 10.97 2.16 -5.37
N TRP A 74 9.88 2.92 -5.41
CA TRP A 74 8.51 2.44 -5.17
C TRP A 74 7.94 1.56 -6.31
N ARG A 75 8.72 1.35 -7.37
CA ARG A 75 8.48 0.30 -8.38
C ARG A 75 8.91 -1.10 -7.89
N PHE A 76 9.85 -1.14 -6.96
CA PHE A 76 10.48 -2.37 -6.48
C PHE A 76 10.13 -2.64 -5.02
N CYS A 77 9.88 -1.58 -4.24
CA CYS A 77 9.52 -1.64 -2.82
C CYS A 77 10.41 -2.60 -2.03
N ASP A 78 11.72 -2.45 -2.15
CA ASP A 78 12.66 -3.25 -1.38
C ASP A 78 12.36 -3.10 0.13
N ASP A 79 12.44 -4.20 0.88
CA ASP A 79 11.91 -4.27 2.25
C ASP A 79 12.50 -3.19 3.16
N GLY A 80 13.80 -2.91 3.02
CA GLY A 80 14.48 -1.86 3.80
C GLY A 80 14.01 -0.43 3.48
N ASP A 81 13.44 -0.17 2.30
CA ASP A 81 12.83 1.14 2.00
C ASP A 81 11.42 1.24 2.56
N VAL A 82 10.65 0.15 2.52
CA VAL A 82 9.33 0.09 3.17
C VAL A 82 9.47 0.24 4.68
N GLU A 83 10.41 -0.46 5.31
CA GLU A 83 10.68 -0.39 6.76
C GLU A 83 10.98 1.06 7.23
N LYS A 84 11.71 1.84 6.44
CA LYS A 84 11.99 3.26 6.74
C LYS A 84 10.75 4.16 6.70
N ILE A 85 9.72 3.78 5.94
CA ILE A 85 8.44 4.51 5.92
C ILE A 85 7.61 4.17 7.14
N LEU A 86 7.63 2.91 7.59
CA LEU A 86 6.86 2.45 8.74
C LEU A 86 7.41 2.93 10.08
N ASP A 87 8.68 3.35 10.14
CA ASP A 87 9.33 3.84 11.36
C ASP A 87 9.18 2.86 12.55
N GLY A 88 9.21 1.55 12.25
CA GLY A 88 9.04 0.48 13.25
C GLY A 88 7.61 0.27 13.76
N GLU A 89 6.64 1.12 13.43
CA GLU A 89 5.25 1.01 13.87
C GLU A 89 4.28 0.84 12.69
N LYS A 90 3.66 -0.34 12.62
CA LYS A 90 2.65 -0.61 11.58
C LYS A 90 1.27 -0.08 11.99
N LYS A 91 1.00 1.18 11.63
CA LYS A 91 -0.30 1.86 11.82
C LYS A 91 -1.36 1.44 10.79
N VAL A 92 -0.94 1.24 9.55
CA VAL A 92 -1.77 0.80 8.41
C VAL A 92 -1.22 -0.51 7.84
N ALA A 93 -2.08 -1.41 7.36
CA ALA A 93 -1.59 -2.59 6.65
C ALA A 93 -0.95 -2.18 5.31
N ILE A 94 0.22 -2.72 4.98
CA ILE A 94 0.89 -2.45 3.72
C ILE A 94 0.60 -3.56 2.72
N SER A 95 0.35 -3.18 1.47
CA SER A 95 0.32 -4.06 0.31
C SER A 95 1.19 -3.51 -0.82
N GLU A 96 1.55 -4.38 -1.76
CA GLU A 96 2.29 -4.07 -2.98
C GLU A 96 1.63 -4.82 -4.13
N LEU A 97 1.69 -4.26 -5.33
CA LEU A 97 1.19 -4.92 -6.54
C LEU A 97 2.33 -5.65 -7.26
N ALA A 98 2.14 -6.94 -7.53
CA ALA A 98 3.06 -7.72 -8.34
C ALA A 98 2.42 -8.07 -9.69
N ASP A 99 2.94 -7.51 -10.78
CA ASP A 99 2.47 -7.80 -12.12
C ASP A 99 2.95 -9.18 -12.59
N ALA A 100 2.01 -10.08 -12.90
CA ALA A 100 2.35 -11.39 -13.45
C ALA A 100 3.19 -11.25 -14.73
N GLY A 101 4.35 -11.91 -14.75
CA GLY A 101 5.30 -11.83 -15.86
C GLY A 101 6.24 -10.62 -15.82
N LYS A 102 6.10 -9.73 -14.83
CA LYS A 102 7.03 -8.61 -14.59
C LYS A 102 7.69 -8.63 -13.21
N CYS A 103 7.22 -9.47 -12.30
CA CYS A 103 7.85 -9.76 -11.01
C CYS A 103 8.58 -11.12 -11.00
N ASP A 104 9.49 -11.32 -10.05
CA ASP A 104 10.03 -12.64 -9.69
C ASP A 104 9.49 -13.03 -8.32
N TRP A 105 8.56 -13.99 -8.26
CA TRP A 105 7.89 -14.39 -7.02
C TRP A 105 8.85 -14.99 -5.98
N ARG A 106 10.04 -15.41 -6.41
CA ARG A 106 11.09 -15.94 -5.52
C ARG A 106 11.72 -14.86 -4.66
N ASP A 107 11.60 -13.60 -5.09
CA ASP A 107 12.11 -12.43 -4.36
C ASP A 107 11.08 -11.95 -3.33
N PHE A 108 9.89 -12.56 -3.26
CA PHE A 108 8.89 -12.18 -2.28
C PHE A 108 9.30 -12.65 -0.89
N PRO A 109 8.97 -11.89 0.17
CA PRO A 109 9.30 -12.26 1.54
C PRO A 109 8.79 -13.66 1.89
N THR A 110 9.70 -14.60 2.14
CA THR A 110 9.39 -15.96 2.56
C THR A 110 9.10 -15.98 4.06
N GLY A 111 8.04 -15.32 4.51
CA GLY A 111 7.73 -15.25 5.94
C GLY A 111 6.82 -14.09 6.35
N GLY A 112 5.57 -14.08 5.88
CA GLY A 112 4.53 -13.28 6.49
C GLY A 112 3.68 -14.15 7.41
N THR A 113 3.76 -13.97 8.72
CA THR A 113 2.61 -14.33 9.57
C THR A 113 1.46 -13.41 9.16
N PHE A 114 0.65 -13.83 8.19
CA PHE A 114 -0.70 -13.27 8.09
C PHE A 114 -1.33 -13.55 9.46
N PRO A 115 -1.65 -12.55 10.29
CA PRO A 115 -2.50 -12.83 11.43
C PRO A 115 -3.79 -13.34 10.79
N LYS A 116 -4.10 -14.63 11.02
CA LYS A 116 -5.48 -15.08 10.87
C LYS A 116 -6.26 -14.17 11.80
N LYS A 117 -6.89 -13.10 11.28
CA LYS A 117 -7.92 -12.40 12.03
C LYS A 117 -8.88 -13.52 12.41
N LYS A 118 -9.02 -13.79 13.72
CA LYS A 118 -10.12 -14.62 14.20
C LYS A 118 -11.35 -14.02 13.56
N GLN A 119 -12.02 -14.78 12.70
CA GLN A 119 -13.31 -14.40 12.17
C GLN A 119 -14.16 -14.08 13.39
N ALA A 120 -14.54 -12.82 13.58
CA ALA A 120 -15.54 -12.52 14.59
C ALA A 120 -16.78 -13.33 14.20
N PRO A 121 -17.42 -14.06 15.14
CA PRO A 121 -18.61 -14.81 14.81
C PRO A 121 -19.62 -13.84 14.19
N LEU A 122 -20.20 -14.24 13.06
CA LEU A 122 -21.39 -13.56 12.55
C LEU A 122 -22.45 -13.67 13.66
N ILE A 123 -22.76 -12.54 14.28
CA ILE A 123 -24.05 -12.33 14.94
C ILE A 123 -25.12 -12.15 13.87
#